data_AF-A0A662PIW9-F1
#
_entry.id   AF-A0A662PIW9-F1
#
_cell.length_a   1.000
_cell.length_b   1.000
_cell.length_c   1.000
_cell.angle_alpha   90.00
_cell.angle_beta   90.00
_cell.angle_gamma   90.00
#
_symmetry.space_group_name_H-M   'P 1'
#
loop_
_entity.id
_entity.type
_entity.pdbx_description
1 polymer ?
#
loop_
_entity_poly.entity_id
_entity_poly.type
_entity_poly.pdbx_seq_one_letter_code
_entity_poly.pdbx_strand_id
1 'polypeptide(L)'
;MNSKWKSRYAWISRLLDLDFSADFLASKYLSERIEMSIDDLPSIGKRAIVLGAGPSLEEFRGGKGKIVASDGSAKFLMERGRVPDLVITDLDGLTPRFIRSLFEKGSEIVIHAHGDNLNRIKDLSKEIDLSNFFGTTQVLEMGNLFNPGGFTDGDRAFLISLESGAEIIEMFGMDFGSIVGKYSKPWIRRETRASERKMKKLKIAKKIINDNLWRAKSVHFRRSR
;
A
#
# COMPACT_ATOMS: atom_id res chain seq x y z
N MET A 1 2.99 -14.95 11.29
CA MET A 1 3.23 -15.18 9.84
C MET A 1 2.77 -16.56 9.37
N ASN A 2 1.72 -16.61 8.54
CA ASN A 2 1.20 -17.84 7.92
C ASN A 2 2.26 -18.51 7.01
N SER A 3 2.30 -19.86 7.00
CA SER A 3 3.23 -20.68 6.21
C SER A 3 3.21 -20.35 4.70
N LYS A 4 2.05 -20.00 4.15
CA LYS A 4 1.90 -19.59 2.73
C LYS A 4 2.67 -18.30 2.44
N TRP A 5 2.59 -17.30 3.32
CA TRP A 5 3.32 -16.05 3.15
C TRP A 5 4.82 -16.25 3.38
N LYS A 6 5.22 -17.07 4.36
CA LYS A 6 6.65 -17.40 4.61
C LYS A 6 7.36 -17.90 3.34
N SER A 7 6.78 -18.88 2.65
CA SER A 7 7.35 -19.42 1.41
C SER A 7 7.35 -18.39 0.28
N ARG A 8 6.31 -17.55 0.21
CA ARG A 8 6.21 -16.48 -0.79
C ARG A 8 7.25 -15.39 -0.58
N TYR A 9 7.39 -14.89 0.65
CA TYR A 9 8.41 -13.92 1.01
C TYR A 9 9.79 -14.47 0.70
N ALA A 10 10.11 -15.71 1.09
CA ALA A 10 11.39 -16.34 0.77
C ALA A 10 11.68 -16.38 -0.75
N TRP A 11 10.66 -16.65 -1.58
CA TRP A 11 10.80 -16.57 -3.04
C TRP A 11 11.04 -15.13 -3.53
N ILE A 12 10.30 -14.16 -3.01
CA ILE A 12 10.46 -12.74 -3.37
C ILE A 12 11.85 -12.24 -2.96
N SER A 13 12.31 -12.55 -1.75
CA SER A 13 13.61 -12.13 -1.23
C SER A 13 14.75 -12.64 -2.11
N ARG A 14 14.69 -13.89 -2.59
CA ARG A 14 15.68 -14.41 -3.56
C ARG A 14 15.60 -13.72 -4.91
N LEU A 15 14.39 -13.41 -5.38
CA LEU A 15 14.18 -12.80 -6.70
C LEU A 15 14.63 -11.34 -6.78
N LEU A 16 14.55 -10.61 -5.66
CA LEU A 16 14.80 -9.17 -5.57
C LEU A 16 15.99 -8.79 -4.68
N ASP A 17 16.69 -9.79 -4.14
CA ASP A 17 17.82 -9.64 -3.23
C ASP A 17 17.45 -8.77 -2.01
N LEU A 18 16.43 -9.21 -1.26
CA LEU A 18 15.95 -8.50 -0.07
C LEU A 18 16.66 -9.01 1.18
N ASP A 19 17.04 -8.07 2.04
CA ASP A 19 17.63 -8.36 3.35
C ASP A 19 16.54 -8.50 4.43
N PHE A 20 16.36 -9.73 4.91
CA PHE A 20 15.45 -10.04 6.01
C PHE A 20 15.79 -9.28 7.29
N SER A 21 17.08 -9.08 7.59
CA SER A 21 17.51 -8.38 8.80
C SER A 21 17.12 -6.92 8.74
N ALA A 22 17.30 -6.28 7.57
CA ALA A 22 16.85 -4.90 7.36
C ALA A 22 15.31 -4.78 7.48
N ASP A 23 14.56 -5.71 6.87
CA ASP A 23 13.09 -5.76 7.01
C ASP A 23 12.63 -5.95 8.46
N PHE A 24 13.32 -6.83 9.20
CA PHE A 24 13.06 -7.10 10.60
C PHE A 24 13.33 -5.86 11.45
N LEU A 25 14.47 -5.17 11.24
CA LEU A 25 14.80 -3.96 11.98
C LEU A 25 13.82 -2.82 11.71
N ALA A 26 13.38 -2.65 10.47
CA ALA A 26 12.34 -1.69 10.12
C ALA A 26 11.01 -2.00 10.81
N SER A 27 10.61 -3.27 10.79
CA SER A 27 9.38 -3.74 11.46
C SER A 27 9.47 -3.54 12.97
N LYS A 28 10.59 -3.90 13.59
CA LYS A 28 10.80 -3.70 15.03
C LYS A 28 10.69 -2.23 15.41
N TYR A 29 11.38 -1.35 14.69
CA TYR A 29 11.35 0.09 14.96
C TYR A 29 9.93 0.68 14.88
N LEU A 30 9.16 0.27 13.86
CA LEU A 30 7.77 0.71 13.71
C LEU A 30 6.86 0.13 14.80
N SER A 31 7.06 -1.14 15.19
CA SER A 31 6.23 -1.82 16.18
C SER A 31 6.28 -1.17 17.57
N GLU A 32 7.39 -0.53 17.91
CA GLU A 32 7.57 0.20 19.18
C GLU A 32 6.85 1.56 19.23
N ARG A 33 6.22 1.97 18.12
CA ARG A 33 5.63 3.32 17.94
C ARG A 33 4.18 3.30 17.51
N ILE A 34 3.63 2.13 17.23
CA ILE A 34 2.25 1.94 16.79
C ILE A 34 1.45 1.27 17.89
N GLU A 35 0.33 1.91 18.26
CA GLU A 35 -0.59 1.39 19.28
C GLU A 35 -1.89 0.86 18.66
N MET A 36 -2.28 1.32 17.48
CA MET A 36 -3.47 0.81 16.77
C MET A 36 -3.29 -0.64 16.30
N SER A 37 -4.24 -1.51 16.64
CA SER A 37 -4.35 -2.86 16.07
C SER A 37 -5.09 -2.82 14.74
N ILE A 38 -4.84 -3.77 13.84
CA ILE A 38 -5.64 -3.92 12.61
C ILE A 38 -7.13 -4.15 12.90
N ASP A 39 -7.47 -4.69 14.06
CA ASP A 39 -8.85 -4.90 14.49
C ASP A 39 -9.59 -3.58 14.75
N ASP A 40 -8.85 -2.50 15.02
CA ASP A 40 -9.39 -1.15 15.22
C ASP A 40 -9.59 -0.40 13.89
N LEU A 41 -9.14 -0.96 12.77
CA LEU A 41 -9.26 -0.31 11.47
C LEU A 41 -10.75 -0.23 11.07
N PRO A 42 -11.29 0.97 10.77
CA PRO A 42 -12.68 1.11 10.38
C PRO A 42 -13.02 0.23 9.17
N SER A 43 -14.22 -0.35 9.18
CA SER A 43 -14.66 -1.18 8.06
C SER A 43 -14.65 -0.39 6.74
N ILE A 44 -14.08 -1.01 5.71
CA ILE A 44 -14.11 -0.51 4.33
C ILE A 44 -15.52 -0.67 3.71
N GLY A 45 -16.41 -1.40 4.39
CA GLY A 45 -17.73 -1.74 3.89
C GLY A 45 -17.67 -2.70 2.70
N LYS A 46 -18.82 -3.01 2.10
CA LYS A 46 -18.92 -4.01 1.02
C LYS A 46 -18.21 -3.61 -0.28
N ARG A 47 -17.91 -2.33 -0.50
CA ARG A 47 -17.33 -1.79 -1.74
C ARG A 47 -16.09 -0.97 -1.45
N ALA A 48 -14.97 -1.36 -2.07
CA ALA A 48 -13.71 -0.64 -2.02
C ALA A 48 -13.29 -0.14 -3.40
N ILE A 49 -12.62 0.99 -3.44
CA ILE A 49 -11.93 1.50 -4.61
C ILE A 49 -10.45 1.58 -4.27
N VAL A 50 -9.65 0.69 -4.85
CA VAL A 50 -8.19 0.64 -4.63
C VAL A 50 -7.48 1.42 -5.74
N LEU A 51 -6.67 2.39 -5.34
CA LEU A 51 -5.92 3.24 -6.27
C LEU A 51 -4.42 2.94 -6.15
N GLY A 52 -3.86 2.37 -7.22
CA GLY A 52 -2.42 2.31 -7.45
C GLY A 52 -1.91 3.54 -8.21
N ALA A 53 -0.66 3.50 -8.66
CA ALA A 53 0.01 4.61 -9.33
C ALA A 53 0.38 4.33 -10.81
N GLY A 54 -0.32 3.40 -11.45
CA GLY A 54 -0.24 3.13 -12.89
C GLY A 54 -1.03 4.14 -13.75
N PRO A 55 -0.85 4.09 -15.09
CA PRO A 55 -1.50 5.00 -16.04
C PRO A 55 -3.02 5.19 -15.85
N SER A 56 -3.77 4.11 -15.60
CA SER A 56 -5.24 4.19 -15.46
C SER A 56 -5.71 4.98 -14.24
N LEU A 57 -4.82 5.37 -13.32
CA LEU A 57 -5.17 6.26 -12.21
C LEU A 57 -5.78 7.57 -12.72
N GLU A 58 -5.26 8.11 -13.82
CA GLU A 58 -5.73 9.38 -14.38
C GLU A 58 -7.14 9.30 -14.99
N GLU A 59 -7.68 8.10 -15.20
CA GLU A 59 -9.06 7.87 -15.64
C GLU A 59 -10.06 7.86 -14.47
N PHE A 60 -9.59 7.82 -13.21
CA PHE A 60 -10.48 7.84 -12.06
C PHE A 60 -11.30 9.13 -12.01
N ARG A 61 -12.62 9.01 -11.91
CA ARG A 61 -13.57 10.12 -11.77
C ARG A 61 -14.39 10.05 -10.48
N GLY A 62 -14.23 9.00 -9.68
CA GLY A 62 -15.07 8.69 -8.53
C GLY A 62 -15.77 7.36 -8.69
N GLY A 63 -16.47 6.94 -7.64
CA GLY A 63 -17.22 5.69 -7.60
C GLY A 63 -17.91 5.52 -6.26
N LYS A 64 -18.64 4.42 -6.10
CA LYS A 64 -19.32 4.07 -4.84
C LYS A 64 -18.43 3.12 -4.04
N GLY A 65 -18.06 3.53 -2.83
CA GLY A 65 -17.24 2.74 -1.92
C GLY A 65 -16.19 3.58 -1.23
N LYS A 66 -15.52 2.99 -0.24
CA LYS A 66 -14.38 3.60 0.45
C LYS A 66 -13.15 3.60 -0.46
N ILE A 67 -12.42 4.71 -0.48
CA ILE A 67 -11.24 4.90 -1.34
C ILE A 67 -9.98 4.54 -0.54
N VAL A 68 -9.27 3.52 -1.00
CA VAL A 68 -8.00 3.06 -0.46
C VAL A 68 -6.88 3.46 -1.42
N ALA A 69 -6.04 4.40 -1.03
CA ALA A 69 -4.96 4.94 -1.83
C ALA A 69 -3.61 4.31 -1.47
N SER A 70 -2.87 3.86 -2.47
CA SER A 70 -1.48 3.45 -2.32
C SER A 70 -0.54 4.62 -2.57
N ASP A 71 0.18 5.05 -1.53
CA ASP A 71 1.26 6.04 -1.54
C ASP A 71 0.96 7.25 -2.45
N GLY A 72 1.68 7.42 -3.57
CA GLY A 72 1.51 8.55 -4.48
C GLY A 72 0.09 8.74 -5.05
N SER A 73 -0.78 7.73 -5.07
CA SER A 73 -2.18 7.90 -5.46
C SER A 73 -2.98 8.76 -4.46
N ALA A 74 -2.54 8.86 -3.21
CA ALA A 74 -3.10 9.79 -2.24
C ALA A 74 -2.86 11.25 -2.66
N LYS A 75 -1.67 11.55 -3.23
CA LYS A 75 -1.36 12.85 -3.82
C LYS A 75 -2.29 13.19 -4.99
N PHE A 76 -2.54 12.23 -5.88
CA PHE A 76 -3.48 12.39 -6.99
C PHE A 76 -4.89 12.79 -6.53
N LEU A 77 -5.40 12.19 -5.45
CA LEU A 77 -6.71 12.52 -4.88
C LEU A 77 -6.71 13.92 -4.24
N MET A 78 -5.70 14.21 -3.43
CA MET A 78 -5.59 15.47 -2.71
C MET A 78 -5.47 16.68 -3.65
N GLU A 79 -4.72 16.54 -4.75
CA GLU A 79 -4.65 17.55 -5.83
C GLU A 79 -6.01 17.80 -6.51
N ARG A 80 -6.97 16.88 -6.36
CA ARG A 80 -8.34 16.97 -6.89
C ARG A 80 -9.37 17.29 -5.80
N GLY A 81 -8.92 17.73 -4.62
CA GLY A 81 -9.79 18.07 -3.50
C GLY A 81 -10.53 16.88 -2.91
N ARG A 82 -10.00 15.66 -3.06
CA ARG A 82 -10.58 14.44 -2.49
C ARG A 82 -9.65 13.85 -1.44
N VAL A 83 -10.22 13.49 -0.30
CA VAL A 83 -9.49 12.84 0.81
C VAL A 83 -9.72 11.33 0.69
N PRO A 84 -8.67 10.49 0.63
CA PRO A 84 -8.83 9.04 0.71
C PRO A 84 -9.34 8.62 2.10
N ASP A 85 -10.10 7.54 2.16
CA ASP A 85 -10.53 6.98 3.44
C ASP A 85 -9.38 6.25 4.15
N LEU A 86 -8.54 5.55 3.38
CA LEU A 86 -7.39 4.79 3.87
C LEU A 86 -6.18 5.00 2.95
N VAL A 87 -5.00 5.17 3.53
CA VAL A 87 -3.73 5.29 2.80
C VAL A 87 -2.77 4.19 3.23
N ILE A 88 -2.26 3.42 2.27
CA ILE A 88 -1.19 2.44 2.48
C ILE A 88 0.09 3.00 1.88
N THR A 89 1.18 3.11 2.65
CA THR A 89 2.40 3.77 2.18
C THR A 89 3.67 3.16 2.77
N ASP A 90 4.70 3.03 1.94
CA ASP A 90 6.09 2.78 2.35
C ASP A 90 6.91 4.07 2.57
N LEU A 91 6.22 5.22 2.56
CA LEU A 91 6.74 6.57 2.73
C LEU A 91 7.65 7.06 1.60
N ASP A 92 7.74 6.37 0.46
CA ASP A 92 8.63 6.79 -0.63
C ASP A 92 8.12 8.01 -1.40
N GLY A 93 6.80 8.19 -1.49
CA GLY A 93 6.15 9.26 -2.24
C GLY A 93 5.59 10.41 -1.41
N LEU A 94 5.51 10.24 -0.08
CA LEU A 94 4.81 11.16 0.82
C LEU A 94 5.76 11.74 1.88
N THR A 95 5.76 13.06 2.02
CA THR A 95 6.52 13.75 3.08
C THR A 95 5.80 13.69 4.42
N PRO A 96 6.50 13.84 5.56
CA PRO A 96 5.86 13.91 6.88
C PRO A 96 4.71 14.93 6.94
N ARG A 97 4.94 16.15 6.43
CA ARG A 97 3.90 17.19 6.34
C ARG A 97 2.67 16.74 5.54
N PHE A 98 2.87 16.00 4.44
CA PHE A 98 1.76 15.51 3.63
C PHE A 98 0.95 14.43 4.37
N ILE A 99 1.64 13.52 5.07
CA ILE A 99 1.02 12.48 5.90
C ILE A 99 0.21 13.10 7.04
N ARG A 100 0.78 14.10 7.74
CA ARG A 100 0.04 14.88 8.74
C ARG A 100 -1.25 15.45 8.16
N SER A 101 -1.17 16.07 6.97
CA SER A 101 -2.35 16.66 6.34
C SER A 101 -3.41 15.62 5.94
N LEU A 102 -3.03 14.41 5.54
CA LEU A 102 -3.98 13.33 5.27
C LEU A 102 -4.69 12.92 6.56
N PHE A 103 -3.93 12.67 7.62
CA PHE A 103 -4.44 12.25 8.93
C PHE A 103 -5.39 13.31 9.53
N GLU A 104 -4.99 14.58 9.55
CA GLU A 104 -5.83 15.70 10.04
C GLU A 104 -7.12 15.89 9.23
N LYS A 105 -7.16 15.41 7.99
CA LYS A 105 -8.36 15.43 7.13
C LYS A 105 -9.23 14.19 7.27
N GLY A 106 -8.85 13.25 8.14
CA GLY A 106 -9.61 12.05 8.46
C GLY A 106 -9.26 10.82 7.63
N SER A 107 -8.11 10.79 6.94
CA SER A 107 -7.60 9.55 6.35
C SER A 107 -6.98 8.66 7.42
N GLU A 108 -7.35 7.39 7.43
CA GLU A 108 -6.60 6.37 8.16
C GLU A 108 -5.27 6.08 7.45
N ILE A 109 -4.19 5.91 8.21
CA ILE A 109 -2.84 5.73 7.66
C ILE A 109 -2.27 4.38 8.10
N VAL A 110 -1.88 3.56 7.12
CA VAL A 110 -1.16 2.30 7.31
C VAL A 110 0.26 2.45 6.78
N ILE A 111 1.24 2.46 7.68
CA ILE A 111 2.66 2.48 7.33
C ILE A 111 3.15 1.06 7.10
N HIS A 112 3.75 0.80 5.94
CA HIS A 112 4.42 -0.47 5.67
C HIS A 112 5.91 -0.39 5.99
N ALA A 113 6.40 -1.19 6.93
CA ALA A 113 7.82 -1.28 7.26
C ALA A 113 8.56 -2.32 6.41
N HIS A 114 9.69 -1.91 5.82
CA HIS A 114 10.66 -2.78 5.16
C HIS A 114 12.07 -2.16 5.15
N GLY A 115 13.08 -2.92 4.74
CA GLY A 115 14.49 -2.57 4.93
C GLY A 115 14.94 -1.25 4.29
N ASP A 116 14.29 -0.82 3.20
CA ASP A 116 14.69 0.40 2.48
C ASP A 116 14.09 1.69 3.07
N ASN A 117 13.13 1.60 4.00
CA ASN A 117 12.38 2.76 4.47
C ASN A 117 12.53 3.08 5.96
N LEU A 118 13.38 2.36 6.71
CA LEU A 118 13.64 2.61 8.14
C LEU A 118 13.98 4.08 8.42
N ASN A 119 14.82 4.72 7.61
CA ASN A 119 15.17 6.13 7.81
C ASN A 119 13.95 7.05 7.62
N ARG A 120 13.06 6.76 6.66
CA ARG A 120 11.83 7.54 6.47
C ARG A 120 10.87 7.39 7.64
N ILE A 121 10.75 6.18 8.19
CA ILE A 121 9.96 5.92 9.40
C ILE A 121 10.54 6.69 10.59
N LYS A 122 11.87 6.69 10.74
CA LYS A 122 12.57 7.48 11.77
C LYS A 122 12.26 8.97 11.63
N ASP A 123 12.39 9.51 10.43
CA ASP A 123 12.16 10.94 10.18
C ASP A 123 10.69 11.32 10.42
N LEU A 124 9.75 10.49 9.97
CA LEU A 124 8.33 10.66 10.27
C LEU A 124 8.06 10.66 11.79
N SER A 125 8.64 9.71 12.53
CA SER A 125 8.45 9.57 13.98
C SER A 125 9.05 10.71 14.82
N LYS A 126 9.94 11.53 14.24
CA LYS A 126 10.45 12.75 14.90
C LYS A 126 9.44 13.90 14.78
N GLU A 127 8.60 13.88 13.76
CA GLU A 127 7.65 14.95 13.47
C GLU A 127 6.25 14.62 13.98
N ILE A 128 5.81 13.36 13.89
CA ILE A 128 4.45 12.92 14.14
C ILE A 128 4.46 11.74 15.10
N ASP A 129 3.58 11.77 16.09
CA ASP A 129 3.27 10.61 16.92
C ASP A 129 2.54 9.55 16.09
N LEU A 130 3.11 8.34 16.05
CA LEU A 130 2.60 7.23 15.24
C LEU A 130 1.64 6.32 16.02
N SER A 131 1.37 6.62 17.30
CA SER A 131 0.48 5.83 18.16
C SER A 131 -0.89 5.57 17.52
N ASN A 132 -1.44 6.59 16.83
CA ASN A 132 -2.73 6.58 16.15
C ASN A 132 -2.69 6.02 14.71
N PHE A 133 -1.56 5.48 14.25
CA PHE A 133 -1.41 4.95 12.89
C PHE A 133 -1.38 3.43 12.93
N PHE A 134 -1.78 2.79 11.83
CA PHE A 134 -1.70 1.35 11.67
C PHE A 134 -0.38 0.96 11.00
N GLY A 135 0.06 -0.27 11.22
CA GLY A 135 1.36 -0.72 10.77
C GLY A 135 1.34 -2.10 10.12
N THR A 136 2.05 -2.25 9.01
CA THR A 136 2.22 -3.56 8.37
C THR A 136 3.68 -3.94 8.22
N THR A 137 3.90 -5.25 8.20
CA THR A 137 5.21 -5.87 7.95
C THR A 137 5.15 -6.81 6.75
N GLN A 138 6.32 -7.13 6.17
CA GLN A 138 6.49 -8.23 5.22
C GLN A 138 7.17 -9.46 5.83
N VAL A 139 7.62 -9.37 7.08
CA VAL A 139 8.29 -10.44 7.82
C VAL A 139 7.38 -10.94 8.96
N LEU A 140 7.90 -11.06 10.18
CA LEU A 140 7.15 -11.49 11.35
C LEU A 140 6.29 -10.36 11.89
N GLU A 141 5.07 -10.69 12.28
CA GLU A 141 4.20 -9.79 13.06
C GLU A 141 4.86 -9.51 14.41
N MET A 142 4.87 -8.24 14.81
CA MET A 142 5.56 -7.74 16.00
C MET A 142 4.69 -6.66 16.64
N GLY A 143 4.33 -6.85 17.91
CA GLY A 143 3.36 -5.97 18.57
C GLY A 143 2.07 -5.89 17.76
N ASN A 144 1.64 -4.65 17.46
CA ASN A 144 0.44 -4.37 16.67
C ASN A 144 0.66 -4.36 15.14
N LEU A 145 1.87 -4.68 14.67
CA LEU A 145 2.09 -4.83 13.23
C LEU A 145 1.48 -6.13 12.73
N PHE A 146 0.60 -6.00 11.73
CA PHE A 146 -0.01 -7.15 11.07
C PHE A 146 0.65 -7.44 9.71
N ASN A 147 0.59 -8.68 9.26
CA ASN A 147 1.07 -9.06 7.94
C ASN A 147 -0.09 -9.51 7.04
N PRO A 148 -0.68 -8.60 6.23
CA PRO A 148 -1.74 -8.97 5.29
C PRO A 148 -1.24 -9.84 4.12
N GLY A 149 0.07 -10.05 4.02
CA GLY A 149 0.76 -10.38 2.78
C GLY A 149 0.94 -9.13 1.91
N GLY A 150 0.99 -9.33 0.60
CA GLY A 150 1.24 -8.23 -0.33
C GLY A 150 2.70 -7.77 -0.34
N PHE A 151 3.17 -7.28 -1.47
CA PHE A 151 4.56 -6.87 -1.64
C PHE A 151 4.74 -5.40 -2.00
N THR A 152 3.74 -4.78 -2.61
CA THR A 152 3.68 -3.36 -2.91
C THR A 152 2.50 -2.74 -2.18
N ASP A 153 2.48 -1.41 -2.10
CA ASP A 153 1.35 -0.71 -1.46
C ASP A 153 0.01 -1.00 -2.17
N GLY A 154 0.03 -1.28 -3.48
CA GLY A 154 -1.15 -1.60 -4.28
C GLY A 154 -1.82 -2.92 -3.93
N ASP A 155 -1.05 -4.01 -3.89
CA ASP A 155 -1.59 -5.32 -3.50
C ASP A 155 -1.81 -5.42 -1.99
N ARG A 156 -1.08 -4.67 -1.15
CA ARG A 156 -1.46 -4.50 0.27
C ARG A 156 -2.80 -3.80 0.42
N ALA A 157 -3.04 -2.70 -0.28
CA ALA A 157 -4.33 -2.01 -0.28
C ALA A 157 -5.47 -2.93 -0.68
N PHE A 158 -5.28 -3.77 -1.70
CA PHE A 158 -6.24 -4.80 -2.07
C PHE A 158 -6.49 -5.82 -0.95
N LEU A 159 -5.43 -6.37 -0.35
CA LEU A 159 -5.56 -7.39 0.70
C LEU A 159 -6.20 -6.81 1.98
N ILE A 160 -5.78 -5.63 2.41
CA ILE A 160 -6.37 -4.93 3.55
C ILE A 160 -7.85 -4.63 3.28
N SER A 161 -8.21 -4.20 2.07
CA SER A 161 -9.63 -4.01 1.72
C SER A 161 -10.44 -5.30 1.91
N LEU A 162 -9.89 -6.46 1.53
CA LEU A 162 -10.54 -7.77 1.75
C LEU A 162 -10.65 -8.11 3.23
N GLU A 163 -9.58 -7.93 4.02
CA GLU A 163 -9.61 -8.18 5.47
C GLU A 163 -10.64 -7.26 6.17
N SER A 164 -10.80 -6.03 5.70
CA SER A 164 -11.74 -5.03 6.25
C SER A 164 -13.17 -5.14 5.69
N GLY A 165 -13.51 -6.25 5.03
CA GLY A 165 -14.89 -6.62 4.66
C GLY A 165 -15.34 -6.24 3.23
N ALA A 166 -14.42 -5.82 2.35
CA ALA A 166 -14.78 -5.53 0.96
C ALA A 166 -15.14 -6.80 0.18
N GLU A 167 -16.32 -6.81 -0.41
CA GLU A 167 -16.79 -7.90 -1.27
C GLU A 167 -16.66 -7.54 -2.76
N ILE A 168 -16.66 -6.25 -3.08
CA ILE A 168 -16.58 -5.73 -4.43
C ILE A 168 -15.46 -4.69 -4.48
N ILE A 169 -14.47 -4.91 -5.34
CA ILE A 169 -13.29 -4.04 -5.42
C ILE A 169 -13.14 -3.51 -6.83
N GLU A 170 -13.14 -2.19 -6.99
CA GLU A 170 -12.74 -1.51 -8.22
C GLU A 170 -11.29 -1.04 -8.10
N MET A 171 -10.48 -1.29 -9.12
CA MET A 171 -9.06 -0.98 -9.10
C MET A 171 -8.69 -0.05 -10.25
N PHE A 172 -8.00 1.05 -9.93
CA PHE A 172 -7.40 1.97 -10.90
C PHE A 172 -5.91 2.12 -10.61
N GLY A 173 -5.11 2.45 -11.63
CA GLY A 173 -3.65 2.57 -11.49
C GLY A 173 -2.97 1.24 -11.16
N MET A 174 -3.63 0.12 -11.45
CA MET A 174 -3.17 -1.24 -11.20
C MET A 174 -3.08 -2.00 -12.53
N ASP A 175 -2.36 -1.40 -13.47
CA ASP A 175 -2.29 -1.85 -14.87
C ASP A 175 -1.37 -3.07 -15.08
N PHE A 176 -0.37 -3.23 -14.20
CA PHE A 176 0.66 -4.28 -14.26
C PHE A 176 1.39 -4.40 -15.61
N GLY A 177 1.40 -3.31 -16.38
CA GLY A 177 2.12 -3.21 -17.65
C GLY A 177 3.58 -2.81 -17.47
N SER A 178 4.20 -2.39 -18.58
CA SER A 178 5.57 -1.87 -18.63
C SER A 178 5.65 -0.36 -18.43
N ILE A 179 4.52 0.33 -18.25
CA ILE A 179 4.44 1.77 -18.04
C ILE A 179 4.01 2.06 -16.59
N VAL A 180 4.65 3.04 -15.97
CA VAL A 180 4.26 3.58 -14.66
C VAL A 180 3.71 4.99 -14.83
N GLY A 181 2.71 5.34 -14.02
CA GLY A 181 2.09 6.66 -14.01
C GLY A 181 2.95 7.70 -13.29
N LYS A 182 2.62 8.98 -13.47
CA LYS A 182 3.36 10.11 -12.88
C LYS A 182 3.39 10.11 -11.35
N TYR A 183 2.38 9.51 -10.72
CA TYR A 183 2.31 9.38 -9.26
C TYR A 183 3.10 8.18 -8.72
N SER A 184 3.79 7.41 -9.56
CA SER A 184 4.53 6.24 -9.08
C SER A 184 5.80 6.58 -8.31
N LYS A 185 6.40 7.76 -8.55
CA LYS A 185 7.58 8.28 -7.83
C LYS A 185 7.59 9.81 -7.86
N PRO A 186 8.14 10.48 -6.82
CA PRO A 186 8.18 11.95 -6.75
C PRO A 186 8.83 12.65 -7.94
N TRP A 187 9.83 12.03 -8.57
CA TRP A 187 10.59 12.62 -9.69
C TRP A 187 10.02 12.31 -11.08
N ILE A 188 9.00 11.46 -11.19
CA ILE A 188 8.38 11.13 -12.48
C ILE A 188 7.39 12.23 -12.86
N ARG A 189 7.62 12.89 -13.99
CA ARG A 189 6.75 14.00 -14.47
C ARG A 189 5.68 13.58 -15.48
N ARG A 190 5.90 12.44 -16.14
CA ARG A 190 5.02 11.87 -17.17
C ARG A 190 5.15 10.36 -17.16
N GLU A 191 4.19 9.68 -17.78
CA GLU A 191 4.27 8.23 -17.97
C GLU A 191 5.63 7.82 -18.56
N THR A 192 6.20 6.76 -17.99
CA THR A 192 7.53 6.30 -18.38
C THR A 192 7.64 4.78 -18.25
N ARG A 193 8.64 4.21 -18.90
CA ARG A 193 8.90 2.78 -18.85
C ARG A 193 9.38 2.38 -17.44
N ALA A 194 8.77 1.34 -16.90
CA ALA A 194 9.15 0.74 -15.64
C ALA A 194 10.58 0.15 -15.73
N SER A 195 11.37 0.35 -14.68
CA SER A 195 12.64 -0.36 -14.53
C SER A 195 12.43 -1.87 -14.41
N GLU A 196 13.45 -2.68 -14.65
CA GLU A 196 13.37 -4.13 -14.51
C GLU A 196 12.92 -4.56 -13.11
N ARG A 197 13.50 -3.95 -12.08
CA ARG A 197 13.11 -4.20 -10.68
C ARG A 197 11.62 -3.88 -10.48
N LYS A 198 11.12 -2.74 -10.99
CA LYS A 198 9.70 -2.38 -10.89
C LYS A 198 8.80 -3.35 -11.66
N MET A 199 9.19 -3.80 -12.86
CA MET A 199 8.45 -4.82 -13.61
C MET A 199 8.36 -6.15 -12.85
N LYS A 200 9.45 -6.59 -12.18
CA LYS A 200 9.42 -7.75 -11.29
C LYS A 200 8.44 -7.54 -10.13
N LYS A 201 8.48 -6.37 -9.46
CA LYS A 201 7.53 -6.02 -8.38
C LYS A 201 6.07 -6.08 -8.86
N LEU A 202 5.77 -5.51 -10.04
CA LEU A 202 4.41 -5.52 -10.61
C LEU A 202 3.93 -6.93 -10.95
N LYS A 203 4.81 -7.82 -11.45
CA LYS A 203 4.48 -9.23 -11.68
C LYS A 203 4.16 -9.96 -10.37
N ILE A 204 4.93 -9.71 -9.31
CA ILE A 204 4.67 -10.25 -7.97
C ILE A 204 3.30 -9.79 -7.46
N ALA A 205 3.03 -8.47 -7.50
CA ALA A 205 1.77 -7.90 -7.04
C ALA A 205 0.56 -8.48 -7.80
N LYS A 206 0.66 -8.58 -9.14
CA LYS A 206 -0.37 -9.20 -9.98
C LYS A 206 -0.64 -10.65 -9.58
N LYS A 207 0.42 -11.43 -9.32
CA LYS A 207 0.29 -12.82 -8.87
C LYS A 207 -0.40 -12.90 -7.51
N ILE A 208 -0.02 -12.06 -6.55
CA ILE A 208 -0.63 -12.02 -5.22
C ILE A 208 -2.12 -11.70 -5.32
N ILE A 209 -2.50 -10.71 -6.12
CA ILE A 209 -3.91 -10.35 -6.31
C ILE A 209 -4.68 -11.50 -6.94
N ASN A 210 -4.16 -12.09 -8.03
CA ASN A 210 -4.80 -13.23 -8.70
C ASN A 210 -5.04 -14.41 -7.74
N ASP A 211 -4.08 -14.72 -6.87
CA ASP A 211 -4.19 -15.81 -5.88
C ASP A 211 -5.25 -15.54 -4.79
N ASN A 212 -5.81 -14.34 -4.73
CA ASN A 212 -6.76 -13.87 -3.71
C ASN A 212 -8.10 -13.36 -4.30
N LEU A 213 -8.30 -13.40 -5.62
CA LEU A 213 -9.54 -12.92 -6.25
C LEU A 213 -10.80 -13.65 -5.74
N TRP A 214 -10.66 -14.93 -5.38
CA TRP A 214 -11.76 -15.77 -4.87
C TRP A 214 -12.36 -15.28 -3.55
N ARG A 215 -11.65 -14.39 -2.83
CA ARG A 215 -12.09 -13.82 -1.55
C ARG A 215 -13.15 -12.73 -1.72
N ALA A 216 -13.25 -12.15 -2.91
CA ALA A 216 -14.25 -11.14 -3.25
C ALA A 216 -15.36 -11.74 -4.11
N LYS A 217 -16.56 -11.15 -4.05
CA LYS A 217 -17.65 -11.44 -4.99
C LYS A 217 -17.31 -10.96 -6.40
N SER A 218 -16.62 -9.83 -6.53
CA SER A 218 -16.16 -9.33 -7.83
C SER A 218 -15.00 -8.34 -7.69
N VAL A 219 -14.04 -8.42 -8.62
CA VAL A 219 -12.93 -7.47 -8.72
C VAL A 219 -12.88 -6.92 -10.15
N HIS A 220 -12.89 -5.59 -10.29
CA HIS A 220 -12.89 -4.91 -11.57
C HIS A 220 -11.60 -4.13 -11.76
N PHE A 221 -10.76 -4.57 -12.70
CA PHE A 221 -9.56 -3.84 -13.10
C PHE A 221 -9.93 -2.82 -14.18
N ARG A 222 -9.78 -1.54 -13.87
CA ARG A 222 -9.85 -0.46 -14.85
C ARG A 222 -8.47 -0.34 -15.48
N ARG A 223 -8.42 -0.28 -16.81
CA ARG A 223 -7.19 -0.21 -17.60
C ARG A 223 -7.27 1.03 -18.46
N SER A 224 -6.12 1.66 -18.68
CA SER A 224 -6.02 2.77 -19.61
C SER A 224 -6.44 2.30 -21.01
N ARG A 225 -7.22 3.12 -21.70
CA ARG A 225 -7.54 2.88 -23.12
C ARG A 225 -6.28 2.90 -23.99
#